data_AF-A0A950L005-F1
#
_entry.id   AF-A0A950L005-F1
#
_cell.length_a   1.000
_cell.length_b   1.000
_cell.length_c   1.000
_cell.angle_alpha   90.00
_cell.angle_beta   90.00
_cell.angle_gamma   90.00
#
_symmetry.space_group_name_H-M   'P 1'
#
loop_
_entity.id
_entity.type
_entity.pdbx_description
1 polymer ?
#
loop_
_entity_poly.entity_id
_entity_poly.type
_entity_poly.pdbx_seq_one_letter_code
_entity_poly.pdbx_strand_id
1 'polypeptide(L)'
;MRLYRVIPYDTGAAPTERGGVLFVPPGGGNRIDNIDLYDVLYLAATREGAIAEAFGRIPLWTPDTFVHGSGRAFALVDYEVPDGIALFQLDDVEALKSIEIKKPSTVVTRDRTKTHAWARTIFETGRYVGVSWWSYYGPDWTIVGLWDRRELTNVGTPMILSAATPIVKETAAVIVRQIA
;
A
#
# COMPACT_ATOMS: atom_id res chain seq x y z
N MET A 1 10.19 -11.72 -0.33
CA MET A 1 10.33 -10.31 0.10
C MET A 1 9.27 -9.96 1.13
N ARG A 2 9.57 -9.02 2.05
CA ARG A 2 8.63 -8.54 3.09
C ARG A 2 7.78 -7.40 2.57
N LEU A 3 6.49 -7.43 2.92
CA LEU A 3 5.53 -6.36 2.61
C LEU A 3 4.70 -6.04 3.85
N TYR A 4 4.17 -4.82 3.91
CA TYR A 4 3.48 -4.31 5.10
C TYR A 4 2.21 -3.55 4.72
N ARG A 5 1.20 -3.62 5.57
CA ARG A 5 -0.06 -2.88 5.40
C ARG A 5 -0.66 -2.51 6.74
N VAL A 6 -1.24 -1.32 6.84
CA VAL A 6 -2.09 -0.94 7.97
C VAL A 6 -3.54 -1.24 7.63
N ILE A 7 -4.25 -1.95 8.51
CA ILE A 7 -5.67 -2.31 8.33
C ILE A 7 -6.48 -2.00 9.59
N PRO A 8 -7.79 -1.69 9.47
CA PRO A 8 -8.70 -1.74 10.61
C PRO A 8 -8.90 -3.20 11.04
N TYR A 9 -8.21 -3.63 12.09
CA TYR A 9 -8.08 -5.04 12.42
C TYR A 9 -9.24 -5.54 13.28
N ASP A 10 -9.74 -6.72 12.95
CA ASP A 10 -10.75 -7.44 13.72
C ASP A 10 -10.19 -8.80 14.12
N THR A 11 -9.94 -9.00 15.41
CA THR A 11 -9.36 -10.25 15.93
C THR A 11 -10.30 -11.46 15.78
N GLY A 12 -11.59 -11.23 15.55
CA GLY A 12 -12.59 -12.28 15.32
C GLY A 12 -12.87 -12.56 13.85
N ALA A 13 -12.38 -11.75 12.91
CA ALA A 13 -12.64 -11.94 11.49
C ALA A 13 -11.78 -13.07 10.91
N ALA A 14 -12.36 -13.87 9.99
CA ALA A 14 -11.57 -14.80 9.21
C ALA A 14 -10.58 -14.03 8.30
N PRO A 15 -9.47 -14.65 7.85
CA PRO A 15 -8.40 -13.95 7.13
C PRO A 15 -8.88 -13.12 5.93
N THR A 16 -9.86 -13.61 5.18
CA THR A 16 -10.39 -12.95 3.96
C THR A 16 -11.68 -12.18 4.20
N GLU A 17 -12.17 -12.08 5.44
CA GLU A 17 -13.35 -11.29 5.80
C GLU A 17 -12.96 -9.87 6.19
N ARG A 18 -13.92 -8.94 6.18
CA ARG A 18 -13.67 -7.55 6.55
C ARG A 18 -13.02 -7.45 7.94
N GLY A 19 -11.80 -6.90 7.97
CA GLY A 19 -10.99 -6.77 9.19
C GLY A 19 -9.94 -7.87 9.35
N GLY A 20 -10.00 -8.92 8.54
CA GLY A 20 -8.99 -9.96 8.42
C GLY A 20 -7.76 -9.51 7.62
N VAL A 21 -6.64 -10.19 7.87
CA VAL A 21 -5.31 -9.82 7.35
C VAL A 21 -5.16 -9.99 5.83
N LEU A 22 -5.94 -10.85 5.18
CA LEU A 22 -5.92 -11.06 3.73
C LEU A 22 -7.10 -10.40 3.02
N PHE A 23 -7.91 -9.61 3.74
CA PHE A 23 -9.07 -8.94 3.17
C PHE A 23 -8.66 -7.84 2.19
N VAL A 24 -9.19 -7.94 0.97
CA VAL A 24 -9.05 -6.92 -0.06
C VAL A 24 -10.35 -6.11 -0.10
N PRO A 25 -10.32 -4.82 0.27
CA PRO A 25 -11.50 -3.97 0.15
C PRO A 25 -11.83 -3.77 -1.33
N PRO A 26 -13.11 -3.62 -1.69
CA PRO A 26 -13.49 -3.28 -3.05
C PRO A 26 -12.79 -1.98 -3.48
N GLY A 27 -12.15 -2.02 -4.66
CA GLY A 27 -11.41 -0.90 -5.23
C GLY A 27 -12.26 -0.01 -6.15
N GLY A 28 -11.58 0.85 -6.91
CA GLY A 28 -12.15 1.61 -8.03
C GLY A 28 -11.69 3.07 -8.09
N GLY A 29 -11.17 3.62 -6.99
CA GLY A 29 -10.79 5.04 -6.90
C GLY A 29 -9.28 5.29 -6.72
N ASN A 30 -8.50 4.25 -6.43
CA ASN A 30 -7.07 4.41 -6.17
C ASN A 30 -6.27 4.37 -7.47
N ARG A 31 -4.97 4.67 -7.36
CA ARG A 31 -4.10 5.00 -8.49
C ARG A 31 -4.11 3.94 -9.59
N ILE A 32 -4.03 2.67 -9.24
CA ILE A 32 -3.85 1.59 -10.20
C ILE A 32 -5.08 0.69 -10.34
N ASP A 33 -6.20 1.09 -9.76
CA ASP A 33 -7.41 0.27 -9.76
C ASP A 33 -7.96 0.10 -11.19
N ASN A 34 -8.47 -1.08 -11.50
CA ASN A 34 -9.23 -1.35 -12.73
C ASN A 34 -10.37 -2.32 -12.38
N ILE A 35 -11.54 -1.80 -12.01
CA ILE A 35 -12.64 -2.59 -11.43
C ILE A 35 -13.13 -3.73 -12.33
N ASP A 36 -12.98 -3.60 -13.65
CA ASP A 36 -13.38 -4.62 -14.63
C ASP A 36 -12.35 -5.73 -14.81
N LEU A 37 -11.12 -5.56 -14.30
CA LEU A 37 -9.98 -6.43 -14.58
C LEU A 37 -9.44 -7.13 -13.34
N TYR A 38 -9.32 -6.42 -12.22
CA TYR A 38 -8.71 -6.96 -11.00
C TYR A 38 -9.00 -6.08 -9.77
N ASP A 39 -8.85 -6.69 -8.60
CA ASP A 39 -8.71 -5.98 -7.32
C ASP A 39 -7.25 -5.74 -6.99
N VAL A 40 -6.96 -4.64 -6.29
CA VAL A 40 -5.60 -4.25 -5.92
C VAL A 40 -5.43 -4.25 -4.40
N LEU A 41 -4.35 -4.86 -3.93
CA LEU A 41 -3.87 -4.73 -2.57
C LEU A 41 -2.68 -3.78 -2.50
N TYR A 42 -2.86 -2.66 -1.81
CA TYR A 42 -1.81 -1.66 -1.57
C TYR A 42 -1.00 -2.01 -0.32
N LEU A 43 0.32 -2.08 -0.49
CA LEU A 43 1.32 -2.54 0.48
C LEU A 43 2.53 -1.59 0.43
N ALA A 44 3.39 -1.65 1.43
CA ALA A 44 4.70 -1.00 1.43
C ALA A 44 5.82 -2.03 1.64
N ALA A 45 7.02 -1.74 1.15
CA ALA A 45 8.22 -2.55 1.37
C ALA A 45 8.87 -2.29 2.75
N THR A 46 8.41 -1.25 3.46
CA THR A 46 8.85 -0.90 4.82
C THR A 46 7.65 -0.69 5.75
N ARG A 47 7.85 -0.85 7.05
CA ARG A 47 6.80 -0.64 8.05
C ARG A 47 6.42 0.84 8.13
N GLU A 48 7.43 1.71 8.09
CA GLU A 48 7.32 3.16 8.08
C GLU A 48 6.54 3.64 6.86
N GLY A 49 6.81 3.09 5.69
CA GLY A 49 6.06 3.39 4.46
C GLY A 49 4.57 3.05 4.60
N ALA A 50 4.24 1.89 5.19
CA ALA A 50 2.84 1.52 5.42
C ALA A 50 2.14 2.46 6.41
N ILE A 51 2.82 2.86 7.49
CA ILE A 51 2.29 3.80 8.49
C ILE A 51 2.13 5.20 7.87
N ALA A 52 3.11 5.66 7.11
CA ALA A 52 3.10 6.96 6.44
C ALA A 52 1.98 7.04 5.41
N GLU A 53 1.78 6.02 4.58
CA GLU A 53 0.67 5.99 3.62
C GLU A 53 -0.71 6.00 4.32
N ALA A 54 -0.83 5.36 5.49
CA ALA A 54 -2.08 5.30 6.23
C ALA A 54 -2.43 6.63 6.93
N PHE A 55 -1.46 7.25 7.60
CA PHE A 55 -1.72 8.38 8.52
C PHE A 55 -1.06 9.69 8.11
N GLY A 56 -0.13 9.67 7.14
CA GLY A 56 0.70 10.82 6.79
C GLY A 56 -0.08 12.03 6.30
N ARG A 57 -1.32 11.87 5.84
CA ARG A 57 -2.18 13.00 5.46
C ARG A 57 -2.69 13.81 6.65
N ILE A 58 -2.63 13.25 7.86
CA ILE A 58 -3.14 13.83 9.09
C ILE A 58 -1.97 14.53 9.78
N PRO A 59 -1.98 15.87 9.94
CA PRO A 59 -0.84 16.61 10.50
C PRO A 59 -0.52 16.30 11.97
N LEU A 60 -1.57 16.06 12.77
CA LEU A 60 -1.51 15.78 14.21
C LEU A 60 -2.09 14.39 14.48
N TRP A 61 -1.28 13.51 15.07
CA TRP A 61 -1.68 12.16 15.44
C TRP A 61 -2.05 12.12 16.92
N THR A 62 -3.33 11.88 17.17
CA THR A 62 -3.92 11.67 18.49
C THR A 62 -4.22 10.19 18.69
N PRO A 63 -4.57 9.72 19.91
CA PRO A 63 -5.02 8.35 20.11
C PRO A 63 -6.14 7.90 19.15
N ASP A 64 -7.11 8.79 18.87
CA ASP A 64 -8.22 8.52 17.95
C ASP A 64 -7.78 8.36 16.49
N THR A 65 -6.61 8.88 16.12
CA THR A 65 -6.03 8.69 14.77
C THR A 65 -5.82 7.22 14.44
N PHE A 66 -5.55 6.40 15.47
CA PHE A 66 -5.31 4.96 15.35
C PHE A 66 -6.57 4.12 15.53
N VAL A 67 -7.75 4.75 15.52
CA VAL A 67 -9.05 4.07 15.56
C VAL A 67 -9.80 4.36 14.27
N HIS A 68 -10.16 3.31 13.55
CA HIS A 68 -10.99 3.40 12.36
C HIS A 68 -12.41 3.83 12.73
N GLY A 69 -13.14 4.49 11.81
CA GLY A 69 -14.51 4.94 12.05
C GLY A 69 -15.53 3.85 12.41
N SER A 70 -15.17 2.57 12.26
CA SER A 70 -15.94 1.43 12.77
C SER A 70 -15.65 1.07 14.24
N GLY A 71 -14.85 1.87 14.96
CA GLY A 71 -14.39 1.59 16.33
C GLY A 71 -13.25 0.58 16.45
N ARG A 72 -12.72 0.07 15.33
CA ARG A 72 -11.62 -0.92 15.32
C ARG A 72 -10.28 -0.21 15.39
N ALA A 73 -9.34 -0.75 16.16
CA ALA A 73 -7.96 -0.25 16.14
C ALA A 73 -7.30 -0.56 14.80
N PHE A 74 -6.45 0.35 14.32
CA PHE A 74 -5.56 0.07 13.22
C PHE A 74 -4.42 -0.83 13.69
N ALA A 75 -4.09 -1.84 12.88
CA ALA A 75 -2.95 -2.71 13.11
C ALA A 75 -2.03 -2.73 11.89
N LEU A 76 -0.73 -2.82 12.14
CA LEU A 76 0.28 -3.10 11.14
C LEU A 76 0.38 -4.61 10.94
N VAL A 77 0.20 -5.04 9.70
CA VAL A 77 0.28 -6.43 9.26
C VAL A 77 1.53 -6.62 8.44
N ASP A 78 2.24 -7.69 8.78
CA ASP A 78 3.42 -8.17 8.11
C ASP A 78 3.03 -9.29 7.12
N TYR A 79 3.59 -9.23 5.91
CA TYR A 79 3.38 -10.21 4.85
C TYR A 79 4.70 -10.67 4.23
N GLU A 80 4.61 -11.79 3.55
CA GLU A 80 5.66 -12.35 2.72
C GLU A 80 5.11 -12.80 1.37
N VAL A 81 5.91 -12.58 0.34
CA VAL A 81 5.77 -13.15 -1.01
C VAL A 81 7.12 -13.73 -1.42
N PRO A 82 7.20 -14.63 -2.42
CA PRO A 82 8.47 -15.12 -2.93
C PRO A 82 9.42 -13.99 -3.31
N ASP A 83 10.72 -14.21 -3.14
CA ASP A 83 11.71 -13.28 -3.68
C ASP A 83 11.67 -13.31 -5.22
N GLY A 84 11.88 -12.14 -5.84
CA GLY A 84 11.91 -12.02 -7.30
C GLY A 84 10.54 -12.03 -7.99
N ILE A 85 9.44 -11.80 -7.27
CA ILE A 85 8.14 -11.56 -7.92
C ILE A 85 8.26 -10.46 -8.98
N ALA A 86 7.60 -10.67 -10.12
CA ALA A 86 7.66 -9.74 -11.24
C ALA A 86 6.78 -8.51 -10.95
N LEU A 87 7.40 -7.43 -10.46
CA LEU A 87 6.77 -6.13 -10.29
C LEU A 87 7.22 -5.16 -11.38
N PHE A 88 6.27 -4.49 -12.03
CA PHE A 88 6.59 -3.41 -12.94
C PHE A 88 7.08 -2.19 -12.14
N GLN A 89 8.31 -1.76 -12.39
CA GLN A 89 8.93 -0.64 -11.68
C GLN A 89 8.52 0.67 -12.33
N LEU A 90 7.68 1.46 -11.68
CA LEU A 90 7.27 2.78 -12.18
C LEU A 90 8.32 3.87 -11.93
N ASP A 91 9.40 3.51 -11.24
CA ASP A 91 10.53 4.38 -10.93
C ASP A 91 11.66 4.21 -11.96
N ASP A 92 11.57 3.17 -12.81
CA ASP A 92 12.52 2.90 -13.88
C ASP A 92 12.08 3.58 -15.18
N VAL A 93 12.94 4.46 -15.69
CA VAL A 93 12.70 5.21 -16.93
C VAL A 93 12.55 4.29 -18.14
N GLU A 94 13.31 3.19 -18.21
CA GLU A 94 13.20 2.26 -19.32
C GLU A 94 11.90 1.44 -19.26
N ALA A 95 11.48 1.06 -18.05
CA ALA A 95 10.15 0.48 -17.85
C ALA A 95 9.06 1.45 -18.30
N LEU A 96 9.09 2.71 -17.88
CA LEU A 96 8.11 3.73 -18.28
C LEU A 96 8.05 3.92 -19.80
N LYS A 97 9.20 3.92 -20.49
CA LYS A 97 9.25 3.99 -21.96
C LYS A 97 8.58 2.78 -22.63
N SER A 98 8.70 1.60 -22.05
CA SER A 98 8.10 0.37 -22.61
C SER A 98 6.57 0.40 -22.67
N ILE A 99 5.93 1.29 -21.91
CA ILE A 99 4.48 1.54 -21.90
C ILE A 99 4.14 2.97 -22.36
N GLU A 100 5.05 3.59 -23.11
CA GLU A 100 4.90 4.91 -23.75
C GLU A 100 4.68 6.09 -22.77
N ILE A 101 5.00 5.93 -21.48
CA ILE A 101 4.96 7.03 -20.50
C ILE A 101 6.21 7.90 -20.68
N LYS A 102 6.01 9.10 -21.23
CA LYS A 102 7.09 10.06 -21.51
C LYS A 102 7.49 10.94 -20.32
N LYS A 103 6.63 11.05 -19.31
CA LYS A 103 6.84 11.94 -18.16
C LYS A 103 6.60 11.17 -16.86
N PRO A 104 7.61 10.96 -16.00
CA PRO A 104 7.47 10.26 -14.72
C PRO A 104 6.37 10.84 -13.83
N SER A 105 6.13 12.15 -13.88
CA SER A 105 5.03 12.80 -13.13
C SER A 105 3.63 12.29 -13.50
N THR A 106 3.47 11.63 -14.65
CA THR A 106 2.21 10.98 -15.06
C THR A 106 1.89 9.75 -14.21
N VAL A 107 2.90 9.12 -13.59
CA VAL A 107 2.71 7.97 -12.68
C VAL A 107 1.93 8.41 -11.44
N VAL A 108 2.30 9.57 -10.88
CA VAL A 108 1.77 10.07 -9.59
C VAL A 108 0.64 11.10 -9.75
N THR A 109 0.13 11.30 -10.96
CA THR A 109 -0.98 12.22 -11.21
C THR A 109 -2.26 11.86 -10.44
N ARG A 110 -3.11 12.87 -10.22
CA ARG A 110 -4.46 12.69 -9.66
C ARG A 110 -5.49 12.32 -10.74
N ASP A 111 -5.12 12.41 -12.01
CA ASP A 111 -5.94 12.02 -13.16
C ASP A 111 -6.04 10.48 -13.24
N ARG A 112 -7.13 9.93 -12.70
CA ARG A 112 -7.34 8.47 -12.62
C ARG A 112 -7.54 7.82 -13.97
N THR A 113 -8.11 8.52 -14.95
CA THR A 113 -8.21 8.03 -16.33
C THR A 113 -6.83 7.66 -16.88
N LYS A 114 -5.83 8.52 -16.63
CA LYS A 114 -4.44 8.22 -17.05
C LYS A 114 -3.83 7.08 -16.25
N THR A 115 -4.00 7.08 -14.93
CA THR A 115 -3.35 6.07 -14.09
C THR A 115 -3.95 4.67 -14.25
N HIS A 116 -5.25 4.59 -14.47
CA HIS A 116 -5.93 3.33 -14.79
C HIS A 116 -5.57 2.82 -16.19
N ALA A 117 -5.42 3.72 -17.17
CA ALA A 117 -5.06 3.34 -18.55
C ALA A 117 -3.69 2.66 -18.62
N TRP A 118 -2.64 3.25 -18.04
CA TRP A 118 -1.34 2.59 -18.06
C TRP A 118 -1.30 1.35 -17.17
N ALA A 119 -2.04 1.32 -16.04
CA ALA A 119 -2.10 0.13 -15.18
C ALA A 119 -2.76 -1.04 -15.90
N ARG A 120 -3.77 -0.78 -16.74
CA ARG A 120 -4.35 -1.76 -17.66
C ARG A 120 -3.32 -2.27 -18.66
N THR A 121 -2.59 -1.38 -19.34
CA THR A 121 -1.54 -1.76 -20.29
C THR A 121 -0.52 -2.71 -19.66
N ILE A 122 -0.06 -2.42 -18.43
CA ILE A 122 0.88 -3.30 -17.72
C ILE A 122 0.24 -4.66 -17.43
N PHE A 123 -0.98 -4.67 -16.89
CA PHE A 123 -1.69 -5.91 -16.54
C PHE A 123 -1.90 -6.81 -17.76
N GLU A 124 -2.32 -6.24 -18.89
CA GLU A 124 -2.59 -6.98 -20.14
C GLU A 124 -1.34 -7.65 -20.72
N THR A 125 -0.12 -7.26 -20.32
CA THR A 125 1.10 -7.99 -20.70
C THR A 125 1.15 -9.40 -20.13
N GLY A 126 0.43 -9.67 -19.03
CA GLY A 126 0.44 -10.94 -18.32
C GLY A 126 1.77 -11.29 -17.63
N ARG A 127 2.73 -10.36 -17.59
CA ARG A 127 4.10 -10.61 -17.07
C ARG A 127 4.28 -10.28 -15.60
N TYR A 128 3.43 -9.40 -15.05
CA TYR A 128 3.64 -8.80 -13.74
C TYR A 128 2.51 -9.16 -12.78
N VAL A 129 2.85 -9.41 -11.51
CA VAL A 129 1.89 -9.66 -10.42
C VAL A 129 1.40 -8.37 -9.75
N GLY A 130 2.02 -7.24 -10.11
CA GLY A 130 1.71 -5.92 -9.59
C GLY A 130 2.68 -4.87 -10.12
N VAL A 131 2.65 -3.70 -9.50
CA VAL A 131 3.58 -2.60 -9.77
C VAL A 131 4.15 -2.04 -8.48
N SER A 132 5.29 -1.38 -8.57
CA SER A 132 5.92 -0.66 -7.46
C SER A 132 6.32 0.76 -7.85
N TRP A 133 6.30 1.66 -6.86
CA TRP A 133 6.68 3.07 -7.01
C TRP A 133 7.11 3.71 -5.68
N TRP A 134 7.72 4.90 -5.72
CA TRP A 134 8.10 5.65 -4.51
C TRP A 134 6.90 6.22 -3.71
N SER A 135 6.99 6.24 -2.39
CA SER A 135 6.00 6.89 -1.53
C SER A 135 6.08 8.42 -1.66
N TYR A 136 4.92 9.07 -1.55
CA TYR A 136 4.87 10.54 -1.46
C TYR A 136 5.54 11.08 -0.19
N TYR A 137 5.50 10.32 0.92
CA TYR A 137 6.02 10.76 2.21
C TYR A 137 7.51 10.51 2.41
N GLY A 138 8.08 9.58 1.65
CA GLY A 138 9.51 9.26 1.68
C GLY A 138 9.91 8.62 0.34
N PRO A 139 10.75 9.27 -0.47
CA PRO A 139 11.10 8.76 -1.80
C PRO A 139 11.85 7.41 -1.75
N ASP A 140 12.52 7.11 -0.63
CA ASP A 140 13.20 5.84 -0.40
C ASP A 140 12.25 4.70 0.02
N TRP A 141 10.97 4.99 0.24
CA TRP A 141 9.98 3.98 0.62
C TRP A 141 9.23 3.49 -0.60
N THR A 142 9.46 2.23 -0.96
CA THR A 142 8.73 1.58 -2.05
C THR A 142 7.33 1.17 -1.61
N ILE A 143 6.33 1.59 -2.39
CA ILE A 143 4.95 1.16 -2.31
C ILE A 143 4.71 0.13 -3.40
N VAL A 144 3.90 -0.88 -3.09
CA VAL A 144 3.56 -1.97 -4.00
C VAL A 144 2.05 -2.07 -4.11
N GLY A 145 1.54 -2.18 -5.34
CA GLY A 145 0.17 -2.54 -5.61
C GLY A 145 0.13 -3.92 -6.26
N LEU A 146 -0.39 -4.92 -5.55
CA LEU A 146 -0.51 -6.30 -6.04
C LEU A 146 -1.92 -6.55 -6.56
N TRP A 147 -2.04 -7.00 -7.80
CA TRP A 147 -3.29 -7.53 -8.36
C TRP A 147 -3.32 -9.06 -8.36
N ASP A 148 -2.17 -9.73 -8.41
CA ASP A 148 -2.04 -11.15 -8.13
C ASP A 148 -1.42 -11.37 -6.75
N ARG A 149 -2.17 -12.04 -5.89
CA ARG A 149 -1.89 -12.21 -4.45
C ARG A 149 -1.88 -13.67 -4.02
N ARG A 150 -1.83 -14.62 -4.95
CA ARG A 150 -1.91 -16.07 -4.64
C ARG A 150 -0.79 -16.53 -3.71
N GLU A 151 0.38 -15.94 -3.85
CA GLU A 151 1.57 -16.25 -3.06
C GLU A 151 1.77 -15.31 -1.84
N LEU A 152 0.80 -14.42 -1.57
CA LEU A 152 0.87 -13.51 -0.43
C LEU A 152 0.43 -14.22 0.84
N THR A 153 1.32 -14.27 1.83
CA THR A 153 1.06 -14.88 3.13
C THR A 153 1.23 -13.85 4.24
N ASN A 154 0.42 -13.93 5.28
CA ASN A 154 0.62 -13.14 6.50
C ASN A 154 1.69 -13.82 7.37
N VAL A 155 2.54 -13.00 8.00
CA VAL A 155 3.58 -13.48 8.91
C VAL A 155 3.40 -12.88 10.29
N GLY A 156 3.20 -13.75 11.28
CA GLY A 156 3.04 -13.37 12.67
C GLY A 156 1.74 -12.61 12.95
N THR A 157 1.60 -12.17 14.19
CA THR A 157 0.40 -11.47 14.66
C THR A 157 0.44 -9.98 14.28
N PRO A 158 -0.65 -9.40 13.78
CA PRO A 158 -0.75 -7.96 13.56
C PRO A 158 -0.42 -7.13 14.81
N MET A 159 0.37 -6.08 14.64
CA MET A 159 0.75 -5.15 15.71
C MET A 159 -0.28 -4.03 15.81
N ILE A 160 -1.03 -3.97 16.91
CA ILE A 160 -1.95 -2.84 17.16
C ILE A 160 -1.13 -1.54 17.27
N LEU A 161 -1.53 -0.54 16.49
CA LEU A 161 -0.85 0.75 16.44
C LEU A 161 -1.47 1.73 17.44
N SER A 162 -0.60 2.57 18.00
CA SER A 162 -0.95 3.66 18.89
C SER A 162 0.12 4.75 18.84
N ALA A 163 -0.20 5.94 19.31
CA ALA A 163 0.75 7.06 19.48
C ALA A 163 1.99 6.69 20.33
N ALA A 164 1.87 5.69 21.22
CA ALA A 164 2.98 5.24 22.06
C ALA A 164 3.95 4.29 21.34
N THR A 165 3.54 3.69 20.22
CA THR A 165 4.29 2.65 19.51
C THR A 165 5.61 3.23 18.95
N PRO A 166 6.78 2.64 19.21
CA PRO A 166 8.07 3.21 18.78
C PRO A 166 8.15 3.52 17.28
N ILE A 167 7.79 2.56 16.42
CA ILE A 167 7.82 2.73 14.97
C ILE A 167 6.87 3.84 14.46
N VAL A 168 5.78 4.11 15.19
CA VAL A 168 4.87 5.22 14.90
C VAL A 168 5.57 6.56 15.18
N LYS A 169 6.26 6.69 16.31
CA LYS A 169 7.01 7.90 16.66
C LYS A 169 8.15 8.16 15.68
N GLU A 170 8.89 7.11 15.32
CA GLU A 170 9.97 7.15 14.34
C GLU A 170 9.45 7.61 12.98
N THR A 171 8.35 7.00 12.49
CA THR A 171 7.73 7.40 11.23
C THR A 171 7.27 8.85 11.29
N ALA A 172 6.56 9.26 12.36
CA ALA A 172 6.08 10.63 12.53
C ALA A 172 7.22 11.65 12.46
N ALA A 173 8.36 11.35 13.09
CA ALA A 173 9.53 12.22 13.05
C ALA A 173 10.08 12.37 11.63
N VAL A 174 10.19 11.27 10.87
CA VAL A 174 10.70 11.29 9.49
C VAL A 174 9.81 12.13 8.57
N ILE A 175 8.49 12.00 8.69
CA ILE A 175 7.54 12.71 7.81
C ILE A 175 7.03 14.03 8.40
N VAL A 176 7.61 14.47 9.51
CA VAL A 176 7.30 15.72 10.22
C VAL A 176 5.81 15.80 10.61
N ARG A 177 5.38 14.88 11.48
CA ARG A 177 4.04 14.85 12.08
C ARG A 177 4.13 15.01 13.60
N GLN A 178 3.15 15.70 14.15
CA GLN A 178 3.03 15.90 15.59
C GLN A 178 2.29 14.72 16.21
N ILE A 179 2.65 14.38 17.44
CA ILE A 179 1.94 13.38 18.26
C ILE A 179 1.51 14.07 19.55
N ALA A 180 0.23 13.90 19.92
CA ALA A 180 -0.36 14.39 21.16
C ALA A 180 -0.83 13.23 22.05
#